data_AF-A0A034WSX0-F1
#
_entry.id   AF-A0A034WSX0-F1
#
_cell.length_a   1.000
_cell.length_b   1.000
_cell.length_c   1.000
_cell.angle_alpha   90.00
_cell.angle_beta   90.00
_cell.angle_gamma   90.00
#
_symmetry.space_group_name_H-M   'P 1'
#
loop_
_entity.id
_entity.type
_entity.pdbx_description
1 polymer ?
#
loop_
_entity_poly.entity_id
_entity_poly.type
_entity_poly.pdbx_seq_one_letter_code
_entity_poly.pdbx_strand_id
1 'polypeptide(L)'
;RESNEDSNSAKKLFEWADGPLILSMQEGSYFMADEISLAEDSVLERLNCILEPERTVLLAEKGGVGESDNPAEIAKDFVVQAKEGFQFLATMNPGGDFGKKELSPALRNRFTEIWCLPSDTKEDLIQIASNCMLESAQMASNTSKEEITKIASYLVEVVLYMRDVVEKFRYSIRDILAWANYIASNAHLTFAEKAIFGLETIFLDALELLPHESLVKVELLRRQIVEFAIKEAALILNEKFTFDDLTEKRGTEVVHTFEKFGIKPFFISTNSDSNIGASKNFLFEAPTTKQNLFRLLSALSLRKPILLEGPPGVGK
;
A
#
# COMPACT_ATOMS: atom_id res chain seq x y z
N ARG A 1 42.87 48.69 -31.88
CA ARG A 1 43.02 47.26 -32.22
C ARG A 1 42.14 46.52 -31.26
N GLU A 2 40.90 46.32 -31.68
CA GLU A 2 39.87 45.55 -30.99
C GLU A 2 40.22 44.06 -31.11
N SER A 3 40.00 43.32 -30.03
CA SER A 3 39.75 41.88 -30.07
C SER A 3 38.76 41.58 -28.95
N ASN A 4 37.51 41.93 -29.20
CA ASN A 4 36.36 41.40 -28.47
C ASN A 4 36.16 39.95 -28.94
N GLU A 5 36.71 38.99 -28.20
CA GLU A 5 36.26 37.60 -28.27
C GLU A 5 35.17 37.37 -27.21
N ASP A 6 34.02 38.03 -27.41
CA ASP A 6 32.76 37.62 -26.80
C ASP A 6 32.07 36.65 -27.77
N SER A 7 32.52 35.40 -27.81
CA SER A 7 31.84 34.34 -28.55
C SER A 7 30.74 33.71 -27.69
N ASN A 8 29.63 34.43 -27.58
CA ASN A 8 28.25 33.92 -27.61
C ASN A 8 28.02 32.47 -27.09
N SER A 9 28.29 32.19 -25.81
CA SER A 9 27.68 31.02 -25.17
C SER A 9 26.20 31.33 -24.96
N ALA A 10 25.37 31.02 -25.94
CA ALA A 10 23.92 31.02 -25.76
C ALA A 10 23.63 30.21 -24.48
N LYS A 11 23.17 30.87 -23.42
CA LYS A 11 22.77 30.20 -22.17
C LYS A 11 21.69 29.20 -22.52
N LYS A 12 22.03 27.91 -22.64
CA LYS A 12 21.05 26.83 -22.78
C LYS A 12 20.22 26.83 -21.49
N LEU A 13 18.94 27.21 -21.59
CA LEU A 13 18.01 27.27 -20.47
C LEU A 13 17.44 25.89 -20.11
N PHE A 14 17.50 24.95 -21.05
CA PHE A 14 16.99 23.59 -20.92
C PHE A 14 17.98 22.62 -21.56
N GLU A 15 18.07 21.42 -20.99
CA GLU A 15 18.82 20.30 -21.52
C GLU A 15 17.92 19.06 -21.60
N TRP A 16 18.24 18.18 -22.55
CA TRP A 16 17.58 16.89 -22.64
C TRP A 16 18.08 15.97 -21.54
N ALA A 17 17.17 15.24 -20.89
CA ALA A 17 17.47 14.20 -19.94
C ALA A 17 16.81 12.89 -20.37
N ASP A 18 17.61 11.83 -20.49
CA ASP A 18 17.09 10.50 -20.83
C ASP A 18 16.23 9.97 -19.69
N GLY A 19 15.00 9.57 -20.03
CA GLY A 19 14.08 8.94 -19.09
C GLY A 19 14.40 7.45 -18.86
N PRO A 20 13.77 6.81 -17.85
CA PRO A 20 14.03 5.41 -17.50
C PRO A 20 13.88 4.42 -18.66
N LEU A 21 12.94 4.67 -19.57
CA LEU A 21 12.73 3.86 -20.77
C LEU A 21 13.95 3.91 -21.71
N ILE A 22 14.47 5.11 -21.98
CA ILE A 22 15.63 5.30 -22.87
C ILE A 22 16.87 4.69 -22.26
N LEU A 23 17.09 4.90 -20.96
CA LEU A 23 18.19 4.27 -20.22
C LEU A 23 18.11 2.74 -20.31
N SER A 24 16.92 2.17 -20.08
CA SER A 24 16.71 0.71 -20.16
C SER A 24 16.98 0.17 -21.57
N MET A 25 16.54 0.88 -22.61
CA MET A 25 16.81 0.52 -24.01
C MET A 25 18.32 0.56 -24.32
N GLN A 26 19.02 1.58 -23.85
CA GLN A 26 20.47 1.73 -24.04
C GLN A 26 21.29 0.73 -23.22
N GLU A 27 20.77 0.22 -22.12
CA GLU A 27 21.44 -0.80 -21.29
C GLU A 27 21.11 -2.23 -21.72
N GLY A 28 20.00 -2.45 -22.43
CA GLY A 28 19.46 -3.78 -22.69
C GLY A 28 18.75 -4.37 -21.46
N SER A 29 18.28 -3.50 -20.55
CA SER A 29 17.65 -3.87 -19.28
C SER A 29 16.14 -4.12 -19.44
N TYR A 30 15.52 -4.66 -18.39
CA TYR A 30 14.06 -4.76 -18.29
C TYR A 30 13.44 -3.39 -17.98
N PHE A 31 12.40 -3.01 -18.70
CA PHE A 31 11.56 -1.86 -18.37
C PHE A 31 10.20 -2.36 -17.90
N MET A 32 9.73 -1.88 -16.73
CA MET A 32 8.41 -2.21 -16.19
C MET A 32 7.50 -0.98 -16.21
N ALA A 33 6.43 -1.04 -17.00
CA ALA A 33 5.35 -0.06 -16.99
C ALA A 33 4.22 -0.55 -16.08
N ASP A 34 4.16 -0.01 -14.86
CA ASP A 34 3.05 -0.32 -13.95
C ASP A 34 1.78 0.44 -14.34
N GLU A 35 0.63 -0.23 -14.20
CA GLU A 35 -0.70 0.29 -14.55
C GLU A 35 -0.79 0.97 -15.93
N ILE A 36 -0.26 0.32 -16.97
CA ILE A 36 -0.18 0.89 -18.35
C ILE A 36 -1.52 1.38 -18.89
N SER A 37 -2.64 0.81 -18.42
CA SER A 37 -4.01 1.22 -18.74
C SER A 37 -4.38 2.64 -18.31
N LEU A 38 -3.64 3.24 -17.38
CA LEU A 38 -3.87 4.61 -16.90
C LEU A 38 -3.09 5.65 -17.71
N ALA A 39 -2.18 5.24 -18.58
CA ALA A 39 -1.45 6.15 -19.45
C ALA A 39 -2.38 6.79 -20.49
N GLU A 40 -2.04 8.01 -20.92
CA GLU A 40 -2.76 8.69 -21.99
C GLU A 40 -2.54 7.99 -23.34
N ASP A 41 -3.55 8.03 -24.21
CA ASP A 41 -3.50 7.37 -25.53
C ASP A 41 -2.31 7.86 -26.37
N SER A 42 -1.97 9.15 -26.26
CA SER A 42 -0.81 9.77 -26.93
C SER A 42 0.53 9.14 -26.49
N VAL A 43 0.65 8.74 -25.21
CA VAL A 43 1.83 8.07 -24.68
C VAL A 43 1.87 6.63 -25.19
N LEU A 44 0.74 5.92 -25.14
CA LEU A 44 0.63 4.56 -25.65
C LEU A 44 0.94 4.47 -27.14
N GLU A 45 0.50 5.46 -27.91
CA GLU A 45 0.81 5.58 -29.34
C GLU A 45 2.30 5.72 -29.61
N ARG A 46 3.04 6.45 -28.76
CA ARG A 46 4.50 6.57 -28.88
C ARG A 46 5.23 5.29 -28.49
N LEU A 47 4.67 4.48 -27.60
CA LEU A 47 5.23 3.19 -27.20
C LEU A 47 5.13 2.14 -28.31
N ASN A 48 4.23 2.31 -29.28
CA ASN A 48 4.02 1.37 -30.37
C ASN A 48 5.32 0.94 -31.05
N CYS A 49 6.20 1.87 -31.42
CA CYS A 49 7.46 1.58 -32.12
C CYS A 49 8.47 0.76 -31.29
N ILE A 50 8.34 0.79 -29.96
CA ILE A 50 9.19 0.03 -29.03
C ILE A 50 8.68 -1.40 -28.89
N LEU A 51 7.38 -1.60 -29.06
CA LEU A 51 6.72 -2.90 -29.00
C LEU A 51 6.79 -3.66 -30.34
N GLU A 52 7.19 -2.99 -31.42
CA GLU A 52 7.51 -3.63 -32.70
C GLU A 52 8.88 -4.34 -32.65
N PRO A 53 9.16 -5.30 -33.55
CA PRO A 53 10.42 -6.05 -33.59
C PRO A 53 11.68 -5.18 -33.64
N GLU A 54 11.60 -4.01 -34.28
CA GLU A 54 12.72 -3.08 -34.44
C GLU A 54 13.13 -2.41 -33.13
N ARG A 55 12.20 -2.31 -32.15
CA ARG A 55 12.42 -1.75 -30.81
C ARG A 55 13.11 -0.38 -30.85
N THR A 56 12.51 0.54 -31.60
CA THR A 56 13.06 1.89 -31.79
C THR A 56 12.15 2.97 -31.23
N VAL A 57 12.74 4.09 -30.84
CA VAL A 57 12.01 5.29 -30.45
C VAL A 57 12.66 6.53 -31.04
N LEU A 58 11.83 7.39 -31.64
CA LEU A 58 12.24 8.68 -32.16
C LEU A 58 12.07 9.76 -31.08
N LEU A 59 13.16 10.44 -30.78
CA LEU A 59 13.25 11.52 -29.79
C LEU A 59 13.23 12.89 -30.51
N ALA A 60 12.11 13.21 -31.14
CA ALA A 60 11.97 14.47 -31.89
C ALA A 60 12.12 15.72 -30.99
N GLU A 61 11.82 15.59 -29.70
CA GLU A 61 11.88 16.67 -28.72
C GLU A 61 13.28 16.93 -28.14
N LYS A 62 14.23 16.01 -28.36
CA LYS A 62 15.60 16.13 -27.84
C LYS A 62 16.29 17.42 -28.30
N GLY A 63 15.92 17.92 -29.48
CA GLY A 63 16.35 19.22 -29.98
C GLY A 63 17.87 19.31 -30.15
N GLY A 64 18.35 19.43 -31.38
CA GLY A 64 19.77 19.57 -31.62
C GLY A 64 20.06 19.73 -33.09
N VAL A 65 20.97 20.64 -33.41
CA VAL A 65 21.74 20.53 -34.65
C VAL A 65 22.75 19.45 -34.34
N GLY A 66 22.64 18.27 -34.95
CA GLY A 66 23.71 17.28 -34.84
C GLY A 66 25.03 17.93 -35.21
N GLU A 67 26.13 17.58 -34.54
CA GLU A 67 27.45 18.13 -34.87
C GLU A 67 27.94 17.69 -36.27
N SER A 68 27.18 16.83 -36.94
CA SER A 68 27.41 16.34 -38.29
C SER A 68 26.46 17.01 -39.30
N ASP A 69 26.99 17.43 -40.45
CA ASP A 69 26.20 17.90 -41.60
C ASP A 69 25.58 16.75 -42.41
N ASN A 70 25.80 15.50 -41.98
CA ASN A 70 25.33 14.31 -42.69
C ASN A 70 23.93 13.89 -42.18
N PRO A 71 22.88 13.93 -43.02
CA PRO A 71 21.52 13.59 -42.62
C PRO A 71 21.37 12.19 -41.99
N ALA A 72 22.22 11.24 -42.39
CA ALA A 72 22.20 9.88 -41.86
C ALA A 72 22.81 9.75 -40.45
N GLU A 73 23.73 10.64 -40.07
CA GLU A 73 24.34 10.66 -38.73
C GLU A 73 23.48 11.47 -37.76
N ILE A 74 22.91 12.59 -38.22
CA ILE A 74 21.89 13.35 -37.48
C ILE A 74 20.72 12.43 -37.09
N ALA A 75 20.21 11.60 -38.00
CA ALA A 75 19.10 10.69 -37.73
C ALA A 75 19.42 9.64 -36.63
N LYS A 76 20.68 9.23 -36.47
CA LYS A 76 21.09 8.28 -35.41
C LYS A 76 21.08 8.91 -34.02
N ASP A 77 21.29 10.21 -33.91
CA ASP A 77 21.30 10.90 -32.62
C ASP A 77 19.89 11.06 -32.01
N PHE A 78 18.85 10.97 -32.85
CA PHE A 78 17.45 11.09 -32.48
C PHE A 78 16.69 9.76 -32.45
N VAL A 79 17.20 8.71 -33.09
CA VAL A 79 16.57 7.38 -33.06
C VAL A 79 17.36 6.48 -32.12
N VAL A 80 16.74 6.12 -30.99
CA VAL A 80 17.31 5.15 -30.06
C VAL A 80 16.79 3.77 -30.44
N GLN A 81 17.72 2.86 -30.72
CA GLN A 81 17.43 1.45 -30.89
C GLN A 81 17.80 0.70 -29.60
N ALA A 82 16.91 -0.16 -29.12
CA ALA A 82 17.17 -0.96 -27.94
C ALA A 82 18.30 -1.97 -28.18
N LYS A 83 19.19 -2.13 -27.18
CA LYS A 83 20.20 -3.19 -27.19
C LYS A 83 19.56 -4.57 -27.05
N GLU A 84 20.31 -5.59 -27.47
CA GLU A 84 19.96 -6.98 -27.21
C GLU A 84 19.77 -7.22 -25.71
N GLY A 85 18.77 -8.00 -25.33
CA GLY A 85 18.39 -8.25 -23.94
C GLY A 85 17.27 -7.36 -23.40
N PHE A 86 17.01 -6.19 -24.01
CA PHE A 86 15.90 -5.31 -23.59
C PHE A 86 14.57 -6.07 -23.57
N GLN A 87 13.74 -5.86 -22.56
CA GLN A 87 12.39 -6.42 -22.50
C GLN A 87 11.44 -5.39 -21.92
N PHE A 88 10.31 -5.20 -22.61
CA PHE A 88 9.23 -4.35 -22.14
C PHE A 88 8.21 -5.21 -21.40
N LEU A 89 8.07 -4.97 -20.10
CA LEU A 89 7.08 -5.58 -19.22
C LEU A 89 6.04 -4.53 -18.86
N ALA A 90 4.78 -4.94 -18.82
CA ALA A 90 3.68 -4.09 -18.41
C ALA A 90 2.73 -4.86 -17.50
N THR A 91 2.19 -4.17 -16.50
CA THR A 91 1.13 -4.68 -15.64
C THR A 91 -0.10 -3.81 -15.83
N MET A 92 -1.27 -4.43 -15.71
CA MET A 92 -2.53 -3.72 -15.62
C MET A 92 -3.47 -4.49 -14.71
N ASN A 93 -4.33 -3.76 -14.02
CA ASN A 93 -5.47 -4.38 -13.36
C ASN A 93 -6.56 -4.70 -14.42
N PRO A 94 -7.36 -5.74 -14.22
CA PRO A 94 -8.50 -6.04 -15.09
C PRO A 94 -9.44 -4.85 -15.31
N GLY A 95 -10.00 -4.75 -16.52
CA GLY A 95 -11.05 -3.77 -16.84
C GLY A 95 -12.32 -4.01 -16.02
N GLY A 96 -13.04 -2.93 -15.69
CA GLY A 96 -14.33 -2.97 -14.98
C GLY A 96 -14.38 -2.28 -13.62
N ASP A 97 -13.22 -1.94 -13.04
CA ASP A 97 -13.12 -1.07 -11.86
C ASP A 97 -13.20 0.41 -12.26
N PHE A 98 -13.76 1.23 -11.37
CA PHE A 98 -13.99 2.66 -11.62
C PHE A 98 -12.71 3.38 -12.04
N GLY A 99 -12.70 3.98 -13.23
CA GLY A 99 -11.57 4.74 -13.76
C GLY A 99 -10.50 3.93 -14.52
N LYS A 100 -10.63 2.60 -14.62
CA LYS A 100 -9.67 1.76 -15.36
C LYS A 100 -10.16 1.53 -16.80
N LYS A 101 -9.42 2.09 -17.77
CA LYS A 101 -9.67 1.88 -19.20
C LYS A 101 -9.05 0.56 -19.67
N GLU A 102 -9.72 -0.14 -20.57
CA GLU A 102 -9.10 -1.29 -21.24
C GLU A 102 -8.12 -0.81 -22.30
N LEU A 103 -7.05 -1.58 -22.52
CA LEU A 103 -6.16 -1.33 -23.65
C LEU A 103 -6.86 -1.63 -24.98
N SER A 104 -6.53 -0.86 -26.01
CA SER A 104 -7.03 -1.12 -27.35
C SER A 104 -6.61 -2.52 -27.84
N PRO A 105 -7.46 -3.23 -28.60
CA PRO A 105 -7.10 -4.56 -29.14
C PRO A 105 -5.80 -4.55 -29.94
N ALA A 106 -5.51 -3.44 -30.65
CA ALA A 106 -4.28 -3.28 -31.42
C ALA A 106 -3.02 -3.25 -30.55
N LEU A 107 -3.09 -2.62 -29.36
CA LEU A 107 -1.97 -2.58 -28.43
C LEU A 107 -1.81 -3.93 -27.71
N ARG A 108 -2.92 -4.55 -27.30
CA ARG A 108 -2.92 -5.89 -26.69
C ARG A 108 -2.25 -6.95 -27.57
N ASN A 109 -2.50 -6.90 -28.88
CA ASN A 109 -1.90 -7.82 -29.86
C ASN A 109 -0.36 -7.72 -29.97
N ARG A 110 0.27 -6.67 -29.40
CA ARG A 110 1.73 -6.50 -29.36
C ARG A 110 2.35 -7.07 -28.09
N PHE A 111 1.52 -7.48 -27.13
CA PHE A 111 1.93 -8.12 -25.90
C PHE A 111 1.61 -9.61 -25.91
N THR A 112 2.41 -10.37 -25.17
CA THR A 112 1.98 -11.68 -24.69
C THR A 112 1.29 -11.49 -23.35
N GLU A 113 -0.02 -11.62 -23.32
CA GLU A 113 -0.80 -11.40 -22.10
C GLU A 113 -0.79 -12.64 -21.20
N ILE A 114 -0.51 -12.41 -19.92
CA ILE A 114 -0.53 -13.44 -18.88
C ILE A 114 -1.57 -13.01 -17.85
N TRP A 115 -2.61 -13.81 -17.68
CA TRP A 115 -3.62 -13.58 -16.66
C TRP A 115 -3.20 -14.22 -15.34
N CYS A 116 -2.92 -13.40 -14.34
CA CYS A 116 -2.63 -13.86 -12.98
C CYS A 116 -3.94 -14.09 -12.22
N LEU A 117 -4.24 -15.35 -11.91
CA LEU A 117 -5.36 -15.69 -11.05
C LEU A 117 -5.03 -15.31 -9.59
N PRO A 118 -6.00 -14.81 -8.81
CA PRO A 118 -5.79 -14.59 -7.40
C PRO A 118 -5.53 -15.92 -6.67
N SER A 119 -4.60 -15.91 -5.73
CA SER A 119 -4.37 -17.05 -4.83
C SER A 119 -5.35 -16.93 -3.66
N ASP A 120 -6.46 -17.65 -3.79
CA ASP A 120 -7.56 -17.62 -2.82
C ASP A 120 -7.66 -18.93 -2.01
N THR A 121 -6.70 -19.85 -2.18
CA THR A 121 -6.70 -21.08 -1.39
C THR A 121 -6.32 -20.76 0.05
N LYS A 122 -7.01 -21.40 0.99
CA LYS A 122 -6.77 -21.18 2.42
C LYS A 122 -5.32 -21.47 2.79
N GLU A 123 -4.77 -22.55 2.26
CA GLU A 123 -3.40 -23.00 2.51
C GLU A 123 -2.39 -21.96 2.02
N ASP A 124 -2.56 -21.40 0.82
CA ASP A 124 -1.68 -20.35 0.31
C ASP A 124 -1.76 -19.09 1.17
N LEU A 125 -2.97 -18.65 1.55
CA LEU A 125 -3.16 -17.47 2.41
C LEU A 125 -2.45 -17.63 3.76
N ILE A 126 -2.52 -18.83 4.35
CA ILE A 126 -1.82 -19.15 5.61
C ILE A 126 -0.31 -19.08 5.39
N GLN A 127 0.19 -19.65 4.30
CA GLN A 127 1.63 -19.66 4.02
C GLN A 127 2.16 -18.25 3.74
N ILE A 128 1.42 -17.43 3.00
CA ILE A 128 1.74 -16.03 2.72
C ILE A 128 1.79 -15.21 4.02
N ALA A 129 0.76 -15.31 4.86
CA ALA A 129 0.72 -14.61 6.14
C ALA A 129 1.86 -15.08 7.08
N SER A 130 2.11 -16.39 7.16
CA SER A 130 3.18 -16.97 7.97
C SER A 130 4.56 -16.48 7.51
N ASN A 131 4.83 -16.44 6.21
CA ASN A 131 6.10 -15.98 5.67
C ASN A 131 6.31 -14.49 5.93
N CYS A 132 5.27 -13.67 5.76
CA CYS A 132 5.32 -12.25 6.09
C CYS A 132 5.67 -12.02 7.56
N MET A 133 5.03 -12.74 8.48
CA MET A 133 5.36 -12.62 9.91
C MET A 133 6.77 -13.09 10.21
N LEU A 134 7.28 -14.13 9.53
CA LEU A 134 8.65 -14.61 9.70
C LEU A 134 9.67 -13.56 9.27
N GLU A 135 9.47 -12.90 8.13
CA GLU A 135 10.34 -11.81 7.65
C GLU A 135 10.37 -10.64 8.64
N SER A 136 9.20 -10.22 9.14
CA SER A 136 9.10 -9.18 10.16
C SER A 136 9.70 -9.61 11.51
N ALA A 137 9.60 -10.90 11.83
CA ALA A 137 10.11 -11.50 13.07
C ALA A 137 11.59 -11.86 13.01
N GLN A 138 12.31 -11.67 11.89
CA GLN A 138 13.77 -11.89 11.85
C GLN A 138 14.56 -10.94 12.79
N MET A 139 13.89 -9.99 13.46
CA MET A 139 14.45 -9.23 14.59
C MET A 139 14.00 -9.70 16.00
N ALA A 140 13.03 -10.63 16.11
CA ALA A 140 12.50 -11.14 17.39
C ALA A 140 12.75 -12.66 17.51
N SER A 141 13.83 -13.04 18.19
CA SER A 141 14.48 -14.36 18.17
C SER A 141 13.77 -15.53 18.87
N ASN A 142 12.50 -15.43 19.28
CA ASN A 142 11.93 -16.38 20.26
C ASN A 142 10.63 -17.12 19.87
N THR A 143 10.02 -16.86 18.71
CA THR A 143 8.76 -17.56 18.33
C THR A 143 9.03 -18.70 17.37
N SER A 144 8.50 -19.89 17.67
CA SER A 144 8.67 -21.05 16.80
C SER A 144 7.90 -20.87 15.48
N LYS A 145 8.42 -21.47 14.41
CA LYS A 145 7.73 -21.45 13.10
C LYS A 145 6.32 -22.04 13.19
N GLU A 146 6.15 -23.07 14.01
CA GLU A 146 4.85 -23.72 14.23
C GLU A 146 3.83 -22.78 14.88
N GLU A 147 4.23 -21.99 15.89
CA GLU A 147 3.35 -20.98 16.50
C GLU A 147 2.96 -19.89 15.50
N ILE A 148 3.88 -19.42 14.67
CA ILE A 148 3.58 -18.42 13.64
C ILE A 148 2.59 -18.98 12.62
N THR A 149 2.75 -20.23 12.19
CA THR A 149 1.80 -20.88 11.28
C THR A 149 0.42 -21.03 11.91
N LYS A 150 0.33 -21.35 13.21
CA LYS A 150 -0.96 -21.38 13.92
C LYS A 150 -1.60 -19.99 14.00
N ILE A 151 -0.81 -18.94 14.26
CA ILE A 151 -1.31 -17.56 14.27
C ILE A 151 -1.82 -17.18 12.87
N ALA A 152 -1.06 -17.48 11.82
CA ALA A 152 -1.49 -17.24 10.43
C ALA A 152 -2.79 -17.98 10.09
N SER A 153 -2.90 -19.26 10.51
CA SER A 153 -4.14 -20.04 10.39
C SER A 153 -5.30 -19.33 11.07
N TYR A 154 -5.11 -18.86 12.29
CA TYR A 154 -6.12 -18.11 13.04
C TYR A 154 -6.58 -16.85 12.28
N LEU A 155 -5.66 -16.04 11.74
CA LEU A 155 -6.04 -14.82 10.99
C LEU A 155 -6.88 -15.16 9.75
N VAL A 156 -6.45 -16.17 9.00
CA VAL A 156 -7.13 -16.58 7.76
C VAL A 156 -8.53 -17.12 8.08
N GLU A 157 -8.70 -17.94 9.11
CA GLU A 157 -10.02 -18.46 9.51
C GLU A 157 -11.00 -17.34 9.87
N VAL A 158 -10.54 -16.33 10.63
CA VAL A 158 -11.37 -15.18 10.99
C VAL A 158 -11.77 -14.39 9.74
N VAL A 159 -10.84 -14.15 8.81
CA VAL A 159 -11.14 -13.41 7.56
C VAL A 159 -12.09 -14.19 6.64
N LEU A 160 -11.91 -15.50 6.52
CA LEU A 160 -12.81 -16.37 5.75
C LEU A 160 -14.21 -16.42 6.38
N TYR A 161 -14.30 -16.47 7.71
CA TYR A 161 -15.58 -16.37 8.42
C TYR A 161 -16.26 -15.02 8.18
N MET A 162 -15.52 -13.91 8.21
CA MET A 162 -16.05 -12.58 7.88
C MET A 162 -16.63 -12.53 6.46
N ARG A 163 -15.92 -13.11 5.49
CA ARG A 163 -16.40 -13.26 4.10
C ARG A 163 -17.74 -13.99 4.04
N ASP A 164 -17.90 -15.05 4.82
CA ASP A 164 -19.10 -15.88 4.76
C ASP A 164 -20.30 -15.24 5.47
N VAL A 165 -20.07 -14.44 6.52
CA VAL A 165 -21.13 -13.79 7.31
C VAL A 165 -21.55 -12.43 6.73
N VAL A 166 -20.64 -11.71 6.09
CA VAL A 166 -20.88 -10.36 5.59
C VAL A 166 -20.98 -10.39 4.06
N GLU A 167 -22.22 -10.36 3.55
CA GLU A 167 -22.58 -10.56 2.12
C GLU A 167 -21.79 -9.68 1.12
N LYS A 168 -21.30 -8.51 1.56
CA LYS A 168 -20.55 -7.54 0.72
C LYS A 168 -19.13 -7.32 1.20
N PHE A 169 -18.62 -8.15 2.09
CA PHE A 169 -17.25 -8.03 2.56
C PHE A 169 -16.29 -8.46 1.46
N ARG A 170 -15.46 -7.51 1.04
CA ARG A 170 -14.35 -7.73 0.13
C ARG A 170 -13.08 -7.53 0.93
N TYR A 171 -12.15 -8.47 0.80
CA TYR A 171 -10.81 -8.34 1.36
C TYR A 171 -9.79 -8.66 0.28
N SER A 172 -8.58 -8.22 0.51
CA SER A 172 -7.40 -8.52 -0.29
C SER A 172 -6.36 -9.23 0.57
N ILE A 173 -5.39 -9.89 -0.08
CA ILE A 173 -4.22 -10.45 0.60
C ILE A 173 -3.49 -9.35 1.40
N ARG A 174 -3.52 -8.09 0.95
CA ARG A 174 -2.89 -6.95 1.64
C ARG A 174 -3.51 -6.69 3.02
N ASP A 175 -4.78 -7.00 3.22
CA ASP A 175 -5.47 -6.81 4.51
C ASP A 175 -5.05 -7.90 5.50
N ILE A 176 -4.94 -9.15 5.05
CA ILE A 176 -4.38 -10.26 5.83
C ILE A 176 -2.93 -9.96 6.20
N LEU A 177 -2.13 -9.50 5.24
CA LEU A 177 -0.75 -9.09 5.47
C LEU A 177 -0.65 -7.88 6.40
N ALA A 178 -1.58 -6.94 6.35
CA ALA A 178 -1.63 -5.83 7.31
C ALA A 178 -1.86 -6.36 8.73
N TRP A 179 -2.73 -7.36 8.89
CA TRP A 179 -3.02 -7.93 10.22
C TRP A 179 -1.87 -8.79 10.74
N ALA A 180 -1.24 -9.57 9.87
CA ALA A 180 0.00 -10.29 10.17
C ALA A 180 1.11 -9.32 10.64
N ASN A 181 1.33 -8.23 9.89
CA ASN A 181 2.30 -7.19 10.26
C ASN A 181 1.91 -6.47 11.57
N TYR A 182 0.62 -6.27 11.83
CA TYR A 182 0.13 -5.70 13.08
C TYR A 182 0.55 -6.56 14.28
N ILE A 183 0.36 -7.88 14.18
CA ILE A 183 0.75 -8.83 15.23
C ILE A 183 2.27 -8.82 15.44
N ALA A 184 3.04 -8.80 14.35
CA ALA A 184 4.50 -8.77 14.42
C ALA A 184 5.05 -7.47 15.02
N SER A 185 4.48 -6.32 14.64
CA SER A 185 4.97 -4.99 15.05
C SER A 185 4.64 -4.65 16.50
N ASN A 186 3.54 -5.18 17.03
CA ASN A 186 3.08 -4.89 18.38
C ASN A 186 3.57 -5.92 19.41
N ALA A 187 4.89 -6.19 19.45
CA ALA A 187 5.51 -7.18 20.33
C ALA A 187 5.17 -7.00 21.83
N HIS A 188 4.99 -5.75 22.27
CA HIS A 188 4.71 -5.35 23.65
C HIS A 188 3.29 -5.71 24.15
N LEU A 189 2.36 -6.05 23.26
CA LEU A 189 0.99 -6.44 23.59
C LEU A 189 0.89 -7.94 23.86
N THR A 190 -0.15 -8.35 24.59
CA THR A 190 -0.55 -9.76 24.68
C THR A 190 -1.17 -10.26 23.38
N PHE A 191 -1.17 -11.57 23.11
CA PHE A 191 -1.77 -12.11 21.88
C PHE A 191 -3.23 -11.67 21.72
N ALA A 192 -4.03 -11.75 22.78
CA ALA A 192 -5.43 -11.31 22.80
C ALA A 192 -5.61 -9.86 22.32
N GLU A 193 -4.76 -8.93 22.79
CA GLU A 193 -4.78 -7.53 22.36
C GLU A 193 -4.41 -7.39 20.88
N LYS A 194 -3.34 -8.07 20.42
CA LYS A 194 -2.93 -8.01 19.02
C LYS A 194 -3.98 -8.55 18.08
N ALA A 195 -4.63 -9.65 18.48
CA ALA A 195 -5.68 -10.31 17.73
C ALA A 195 -6.88 -9.37 17.59
N ILE A 196 -7.45 -8.89 18.69
CA ILE A 196 -8.71 -8.14 18.63
C ILE A 196 -8.51 -6.68 18.22
N PHE A 197 -7.50 -5.97 18.74
CA PHE A 197 -7.26 -4.59 18.32
C PHE A 197 -6.81 -4.52 16.85
N GLY A 198 -6.06 -5.51 16.37
CA GLY A 198 -5.72 -5.63 14.95
C GLY A 198 -6.93 -5.90 14.07
N LEU A 199 -7.80 -6.84 14.48
CA LEU A 199 -9.06 -7.14 13.80
C LEU A 199 -9.96 -5.90 13.70
N GLU A 200 -10.09 -5.15 14.80
CA GLU A 200 -10.85 -3.90 14.82
C GLU A 200 -10.27 -2.88 13.85
N THR A 201 -8.97 -2.62 13.95
CA THR A 201 -8.27 -1.58 13.20
C THR A 201 -8.30 -1.83 11.69
N ILE A 202 -8.22 -3.09 11.27
CA ILE A 202 -8.04 -3.46 9.86
C ILE A 202 -9.36 -3.79 9.18
N PHE A 203 -10.27 -4.47 9.90
CA PHE A 203 -11.48 -5.03 9.29
C PHE A 203 -12.76 -4.47 9.86
N LEU A 204 -12.91 -4.40 11.19
CA LEU A 204 -14.22 -4.06 11.77
C LEU A 204 -14.56 -2.58 11.61
N ASP A 205 -13.58 -1.69 11.63
CA ASP A 205 -13.83 -0.26 11.44
C ASP A 205 -14.29 0.04 10.00
N ALA A 206 -13.88 -0.77 9.01
CA ALA A 206 -14.41 -0.69 7.65
C ALA A 206 -15.89 -1.13 7.54
N LEU A 207 -16.41 -1.92 8.48
CA LEU A 207 -17.83 -2.31 8.49
C LEU A 207 -18.77 -1.12 8.70
N GLU A 208 -18.30 -0.06 9.36
CA GLU A 208 -19.06 1.18 9.56
C GLU A 208 -19.31 1.95 8.25
N LEU A 209 -18.55 1.62 7.20
CA LEU A 209 -18.66 2.21 5.87
C LEU A 209 -19.61 1.42 4.93
N LEU A 210 -20.18 0.31 5.41
CA LEU A 210 -21.10 -0.49 4.60
C LEU A 210 -22.36 0.33 4.24
N PRO A 211 -22.65 0.53 2.94
CA PRO A 211 -23.77 1.35 2.54
C PRO A 211 -25.10 0.69 2.92
N HIS A 212 -26.02 1.50 3.45
CA HIS A 212 -27.39 1.10 3.80
C HIS A 212 -27.54 0.07 4.94
N GLU A 213 -26.48 -0.16 5.73
CA GLU A 213 -26.57 -0.96 6.96
C GLU A 213 -26.94 -0.09 8.16
N SER A 214 -27.80 -0.60 9.05
CA SER A 214 -28.13 0.11 10.29
C SER A 214 -27.01 -0.05 11.32
N LEU A 215 -26.79 0.97 12.16
CA LEU A 215 -25.78 0.91 13.23
C LEU A 215 -25.96 -0.33 14.12
N VAL A 216 -27.20 -0.69 14.44
CA VAL A 216 -27.51 -1.88 15.26
C VAL A 216 -27.05 -3.17 14.60
N LYS A 217 -27.23 -3.30 13.27
CA LYS A 217 -26.79 -4.49 12.54
C LYS A 217 -25.27 -4.55 12.44
N VAL A 218 -24.60 -3.41 12.24
CA VAL A 218 -23.13 -3.33 12.26
C VAL A 218 -22.59 -3.73 13.63
N GLU A 219 -23.16 -3.23 14.73
CA GLU A 219 -22.76 -3.61 16.09
C GLU A 219 -22.95 -5.11 16.36
N LEU A 220 -24.07 -5.69 15.91
CA LEU A 220 -24.34 -7.12 16.02
C LEU A 220 -23.28 -7.95 15.27
N LEU A 221 -22.96 -7.56 14.03
CA LEU A 221 -21.94 -8.21 13.21
C LEU A 221 -20.56 -8.10 13.87
N ARG A 222 -20.17 -6.91 14.35
CA ARG A 222 -18.91 -6.70 15.08
C ARG A 222 -18.80 -7.65 16.27
N ARG A 223 -19.85 -7.74 17.09
CA ARG A 223 -19.86 -8.65 18.25
C ARG A 223 -19.75 -10.13 17.83
N GLN A 224 -20.53 -10.55 16.83
CA GLN A 224 -20.50 -11.92 16.33
C GLN A 224 -19.11 -12.32 15.80
N ILE A 225 -18.43 -11.42 15.09
CA ILE A 225 -17.09 -11.67 14.55
C ILE A 225 -16.05 -11.74 15.66
N VAL A 226 -16.11 -10.84 16.65
CA VAL A 226 -15.20 -10.87 17.80
C VAL A 226 -15.40 -12.14 18.64
N GLU A 227 -16.65 -12.56 18.87
CA GLU A 227 -16.93 -13.82 19.57
C GLU A 227 -16.39 -15.04 18.81
N PHE A 228 -16.48 -15.05 17.49
CA PHE A 228 -15.88 -16.10 16.66
C PHE A 228 -14.35 -16.09 16.78
N ALA A 229 -13.73 -14.91 16.66
CA ALA A 229 -12.29 -14.74 16.82
C ALA A 229 -11.79 -15.24 18.20
N ILE A 230 -12.50 -14.94 19.29
CA ILE A 230 -12.15 -15.46 20.61
C ILE A 230 -12.22 -17.00 20.66
N LYS A 231 -13.25 -17.60 20.06
CA LYS A 231 -13.39 -19.06 20.01
C LYS A 231 -12.27 -19.72 19.19
N GLU A 232 -11.95 -19.17 18.03
CA GLU A 232 -10.88 -19.68 17.17
C GLU A 232 -9.50 -19.57 17.83
N ALA A 233 -9.24 -18.50 18.57
CA ALA A 233 -8.01 -18.37 19.34
C ALA A 233 -7.89 -19.49 20.41
N ALA A 234 -8.99 -19.83 21.08
CA ALA A 234 -9.00 -20.92 22.05
C ALA A 234 -8.82 -22.30 21.39
N LEU A 235 -9.31 -22.50 20.17
CA LEU A 235 -9.21 -23.77 19.45
C LEU A 235 -7.84 -23.99 18.81
N ILE A 236 -7.33 -22.99 18.09
CA ILE A 236 -6.10 -23.11 17.28
C ILE A 236 -4.84 -22.87 18.12
N LEU A 237 -4.91 -21.88 19.01
CA LEU A 237 -3.76 -21.40 19.77
C LEU A 237 -3.80 -21.79 21.25
N ASN A 238 -4.90 -22.38 21.72
CA ASN A 238 -5.14 -22.65 23.14
C ASN A 238 -5.07 -21.38 24.02
N GLU A 239 -5.35 -20.22 23.41
CA GLU A 239 -5.37 -18.91 24.05
C GLU A 239 -6.80 -18.58 24.51
N LYS A 240 -7.02 -18.45 25.82
CA LYS A 240 -8.34 -18.19 26.39
C LYS A 240 -8.39 -16.79 26.99
N PHE A 241 -9.30 -15.98 26.47
CA PHE A 241 -9.57 -14.64 26.95
C PHE A 241 -11.03 -14.28 26.68
N THR A 242 -11.53 -13.27 27.38
CA THR A 242 -12.88 -12.75 27.25
C THR A 242 -12.88 -11.32 26.73
N PHE A 243 -14.06 -10.83 26.36
CA PHE A 243 -14.23 -9.43 26.00
C PHE A 243 -13.95 -8.48 27.18
N ASP A 244 -14.27 -8.90 28.40
CA ASP A 244 -14.04 -8.11 29.62
C ASP A 244 -12.54 -7.93 29.88
N ASP A 245 -11.73 -8.99 29.70
CA ASP A 245 -10.27 -8.93 29.83
C ASP A 245 -9.64 -7.89 28.87
N LEU A 246 -10.22 -7.75 27.67
CA LEU A 246 -9.77 -6.78 26.67
C LEU A 246 -10.24 -5.37 26.98
N THR A 247 -11.42 -5.24 27.56
CA THR A 247 -11.98 -3.95 27.97
C THR A 247 -11.15 -3.33 29.10
N GLU A 248 -10.66 -4.14 30.04
CA GLU A 248 -9.74 -3.67 31.09
C GLU A 248 -8.36 -3.26 30.54
N LYS A 249 -7.92 -3.91 29.46
CA LYS A 249 -6.65 -3.58 28.80
C LYS A 249 -6.75 -2.34 27.92
N ARG A 250 -7.93 -2.04 27.38
CA ARG A 250 -8.23 -0.80 26.67
C ARG A 250 -8.31 0.37 27.66
N GLY A 251 -7.37 1.28 27.58
CA GLY A 251 -7.41 2.51 28.37
C GLY A 251 -8.65 3.35 28.04
N THR A 252 -9.21 3.99 29.06
CA THR A 252 -10.35 4.92 28.94
C THR A 252 -9.95 6.39 29.11
N GLU A 253 -8.71 6.62 29.54
CA GLU A 253 -8.15 7.93 29.85
C GLU A 253 -7.06 8.31 28.85
N VAL A 254 -7.09 9.58 28.44
CA VAL A 254 -6.09 10.16 27.54
C VAL A 254 -4.93 10.65 28.40
N VAL A 255 -3.76 10.09 28.15
CA VAL A 255 -2.52 10.51 28.82
C VAL A 255 -1.84 11.54 27.93
N HIS A 256 -1.62 12.73 28.46
CA HIS A 256 -0.84 13.78 27.82
C HIS A 256 0.24 14.28 28.80
N THR A 257 1.49 13.95 28.49
CA THR A 257 2.67 14.32 29.29
C THR A 257 3.74 14.91 28.37
N PHE A 258 4.82 15.45 28.94
CA PHE A 258 5.94 15.99 28.15
C PHE A 258 6.69 14.93 27.31
N GLU A 259 6.58 13.65 27.67
CA GLU A 259 7.29 12.55 26.99
C GLU A 259 6.39 11.74 26.06
N LYS A 260 5.10 11.63 26.39
CA LYS A 260 4.16 10.78 25.65
C LYS A 260 2.74 11.33 25.61
N PHE A 261 2.06 10.99 24.52
CA PHE A 261 0.64 11.21 24.29
C PHE A 261 -0.03 9.93 23.83
N GLY A 262 -1.20 9.61 24.35
CA GLY A 262 -2.03 8.54 23.81
C GLY A 262 -3.01 7.92 24.80
N ILE A 263 -3.46 6.71 24.49
CA ILE A 263 -4.40 5.92 25.28
C ILE A 263 -3.84 4.51 25.39
N LYS A 264 -3.80 3.95 26.60
CA LYS A 264 -3.30 2.58 26.82
C LYS A 264 -3.99 1.58 25.85
N PRO A 265 -3.23 0.68 25.19
CA PRO A 265 -1.79 0.49 25.32
C PRO A 265 -0.92 1.32 24.35
N PHE A 266 -1.51 2.15 23.49
CA PHE A 266 -0.82 2.87 22.43
C PHE A 266 -0.41 4.29 22.85
N PHE A 267 0.89 4.58 22.77
CA PHE A 267 1.45 5.89 23.06
C PHE A 267 2.45 6.30 21.98
N ILE A 268 2.46 7.60 21.67
CA ILE A 268 3.45 8.23 20.81
C ILE A 268 4.32 9.17 21.62
N SER A 269 5.58 9.32 21.24
CA SER A 269 6.49 10.29 21.84
C SER A 269 6.08 11.71 21.45
N THR A 270 6.07 12.61 22.42
CA THR A 270 5.82 14.04 22.19
C THR A 270 7.14 14.77 21.94
N ASN A 271 7.11 15.78 21.06
CA ASN A 271 8.28 16.62 20.84
C ASN A 271 8.42 17.61 22.01
N SER A 272 9.40 17.36 22.89
CA SER A 272 9.70 18.21 24.05
C SER A 272 10.17 19.63 23.67
N ASP A 273 10.71 19.80 22.46
CA ASP A 273 11.28 21.07 21.98
C ASP A 273 10.23 21.93 21.25
N SER A 274 8.99 21.43 21.14
CA SER A 274 7.87 22.17 20.57
C SER A 274 7.47 23.35 21.47
N ASN A 275 7.75 24.57 21.03
CA ASN A 275 7.26 25.81 21.65
C ASN A 275 5.76 26.08 21.37
N ILE A 276 5.07 25.20 20.63
CA ILE A 276 3.66 25.34 20.31
C ILE A 276 2.85 24.60 21.37
N GLY A 277 2.21 25.35 22.27
CA GLY A 277 1.26 24.78 23.22
C GLY A 277 0.01 24.26 22.50
N ALA A 278 -0.50 23.11 22.95
CA ALA A 278 -1.76 22.59 22.45
C ALA A 278 -2.88 23.64 22.60
N SER A 279 -3.64 23.87 21.53
CA SER A 279 -4.78 24.78 21.59
C SER A 279 -5.79 24.27 22.63
N LYS A 280 -6.19 25.13 23.57
CA LYS A 280 -7.20 24.82 24.61
C LYS A 280 -8.58 24.46 24.05
N ASN A 281 -8.77 24.61 22.74
CA ASN A 281 -10.04 24.36 22.06
C ASN A 281 -10.24 22.89 21.67
N PHE A 282 -9.21 22.04 21.74
CA PHE A 282 -9.34 20.60 21.48
C PHE A 282 -9.60 19.84 22.76
N LEU A 283 -10.71 19.08 22.80
CA LEU A 283 -11.14 18.32 23.96
C LEU A 283 -11.09 16.82 23.65
N PHE A 284 -10.11 16.13 24.21
CA PHE A 284 -9.94 14.69 24.01
C PHE A 284 -10.83 13.84 24.92
N GLU A 285 -11.52 14.43 25.89
CA GLU A 285 -12.33 13.68 26.87
C GLU A 285 -13.69 13.20 26.34
N ALA A 286 -14.15 13.71 25.20
CA ALA A 286 -15.41 13.27 24.62
C ALA A 286 -15.33 11.77 24.23
N PRO A 287 -16.35 10.94 24.52
CA PRO A 287 -16.29 9.49 24.30
C PRO A 287 -15.93 9.08 22.88
N THR A 288 -16.54 9.73 21.88
CA THR A 288 -16.29 9.48 20.46
C THR A 288 -14.87 9.89 20.05
N THR A 289 -14.37 11.03 20.56
CA THR A 289 -13.00 11.48 20.34
C THR A 289 -11.98 10.48 20.90
N LYS A 290 -12.24 9.90 22.08
CA LYS A 290 -11.37 8.87 22.67
C LYS A 290 -11.33 7.59 21.84
N GLN A 291 -12.48 7.14 21.35
CA GLN A 291 -12.55 5.97 20.46
C GLN A 291 -11.77 6.22 19.16
N ASN A 292 -11.97 7.37 18.51
CA ASN A 292 -11.25 7.73 17.31
C ASN A 292 -9.74 7.89 17.54
N LEU A 293 -9.34 8.48 18.67
CA LEU A 293 -7.93 8.59 19.05
C LEU A 293 -7.30 7.19 19.25
N PHE A 294 -8.01 6.27 19.92
CA PHE A 294 -7.55 4.89 20.06
C PHE A 294 -7.37 4.20 18.70
N ARG A 295 -8.35 4.33 17.79
CA ARG A 295 -8.28 3.77 16.42
C ARG A 295 -7.04 4.30 15.68
N LEU A 296 -6.82 5.61 15.76
CA LEU A 296 -5.69 6.27 15.10
C LEU A 296 -4.34 5.81 15.69
N LEU A 297 -4.22 5.76 17.01
CA LEU A 297 -2.99 5.31 17.68
C LEU A 297 -2.69 3.82 17.40
N SER A 298 -3.73 2.99 17.35
CA SER A 298 -3.61 1.59 16.95
C SER A 298 -3.12 1.47 15.50
N ALA A 299 -3.72 2.22 14.57
CA ALA A 299 -3.33 2.24 13.15
C ALA A 299 -1.89 2.74 12.94
N LEU A 300 -1.42 3.71 13.74
CA LEU A 300 -0.04 4.21 13.69
C LEU A 300 1.01 3.13 13.97
N SER A 301 0.65 2.03 14.64
CA SER A 301 1.55 0.90 14.87
C SER A 301 1.98 0.19 13.58
N LEU A 302 1.21 0.32 12.49
CA LEU A 302 1.50 -0.32 11.20
C LEU A 302 2.55 0.40 10.36
N ARG A 303 3.00 1.61 10.76
CA ARG A 303 3.93 2.46 9.99
C ARG A 303 3.54 2.62 8.51
N LYS A 304 2.24 2.72 8.24
CA LYS A 304 1.68 3.00 6.91
C LYS A 304 1.02 4.39 6.91
N PRO A 305 0.90 5.04 5.74
CA PRO A 305 0.05 6.22 5.61
C PRO A 305 -1.37 5.89 6.07
N ILE A 306 -1.96 6.76 6.89
CA ILE A 306 -3.32 6.61 7.42
C ILE A 306 -4.22 7.58 6.67
N LEU A 307 -5.29 7.06 6.07
CA LEU A 307 -6.35 7.86 5.48
C LEU A 307 -7.47 8.05 6.51
N LEU A 308 -7.85 9.31 6.77
CA LEU A 308 -8.99 9.62 7.62
C LEU A 308 -10.25 9.67 6.78
N GLU A 309 -11.07 8.64 6.88
CA GLU A 309 -12.36 8.55 6.21
C GLU A 309 -13.51 8.85 7.18
N GLY A 310 -14.55 9.51 6.68
CA GLY A 310 -15.73 9.85 7.48
C GLY A 310 -16.49 11.04 6.89
N PRO A 311 -17.66 11.37 7.45
CA PRO A 311 -18.51 12.44 6.94
C PRO A 311 -17.78 13.79 6.81
N PRO A 312 -18.17 14.66 5.86
CA PRO A 312 -17.64 16.01 5.79
C PRO A 312 -18.06 16.83 7.02
N GLY A 313 -17.22 17.77 7.45
CA GLY A 313 -17.55 18.72 8.52
C GLY A 313 -17.32 18.24 9.97
N VAL A 314 -16.85 17.00 10.18
CA VAL A 314 -16.61 16.45 11.53
C VAL A 314 -15.24 16.83 12.14
N GLY A 315 -14.41 17.57 11.40
CA GLY A 315 -13.06 17.95 11.82
C GLY A 315 -12.09 16.75 11.84
N LYS A 316 -11.79 16.23 10.64
CA LYS A 316 -10.69 15.27 10.43
C LYS A 316 -9.34 15.94 10.67
#